data_AF-A0A838B6K4-F1
#
_entry.id   AF-A0A838B6K4-F1
#
_cell.length_a   1.000
_cell.length_b   1.000
_cell.length_c   1.000
_cell.angle_alpha   90.00
_cell.angle_beta   90.00
_cell.angle_gamma   90.00
#
_symmetry.space_group_name_H-M   'P 1'
#
loop_
_entity.id
_entity.type
_entity.pdbx_description
1 polymer ?
#
loop_
_entity_poly.entity_id
_entity_poly.type
_entity_poly.pdbx_seq_one_letter_code
_entity_poly.pdbx_strand_id
1 'polypeptide(L)'
;MFKLPEISYPLAIDTIGKSLAMGEEHEIHCLNNGCHHTARLNMVALGHRIGFEHSCLVQDIGRFFYCPRCREAGRPDKRIGLTCHPLTAQHSEWPRERQLLREKSIRARPE
;
A
#
# COMPACT_ATOMS: atom_id res chain seq x y z
N MET A 1 -8.25 -16.49 -10.64
CA MET A 1 -8.97 -16.23 -9.37
C MET A 1 -8.07 -16.69 -8.25
N PHE A 2 -7.58 -15.79 -7.40
CA PHE A 2 -6.78 -16.16 -6.22
C PHE A 2 -7.73 -16.43 -5.04
N LYS A 3 -7.41 -17.43 -4.22
CA LYS A 3 -8.21 -17.75 -3.03
C LYS A 3 -7.68 -16.91 -1.87
N LEU A 4 -8.57 -16.18 -1.21
CA LEU A 4 -8.23 -15.49 0.03
C LEU A 4 -8.03 -16.53 1.16
N PRO A 5 -7.06 -16.31 2.06
CA PRO A 5 -6.84 -17.22 3.18
C PRO A 5 -8.02 -17.19 4.15
N GLU A 6 -8.17 -18.28 4.89
CA GLU A 6 -9.12 -18.34 6.00
C GLU A 6 -8.60 -17.49 7.17
N ILE A 7 -9.49 -16.71 7.79
CA ILE A 7 -9.15 -15.87 8.93
C ILE A 7 -9.28 -16.69 10.21
N SER A 8 -8.16 -16.88 10.92
CA SER A 8 -8.08 -17.60 12.20
C SER A 8 -7.87 -16.66 13.38
N TYR A 9 -8.21 -17.12 14.60
CA TYR A 9 -8.03 -16.38 15.85
C TYR A 9 -6.98 -17.04 16.77
N PRO A 10 -6.14 -16.27 17.51
CA PRO A 10 -6.12 -14.81 17.59
C PRO A 10 -5.70 -14.16 16.26
N LEU A 11 -6.33 -13.02 15.93
CA LEU A 11 -6.16 -12.36 14.64
C LEU A 11 -4.77 -11.74 14.54
N ALA A 12 -4.01 -12.16 13.52
CA ALA A 12 -2.75 -11.56 13.11
C ALA A 12 -2.80 -11.25 11.62
N ILE A 13 -2.77 -9.96 11.27
CA ILE A 13 -2.75 -9.49 9.88
C ILE A 13 -1.30 -9.28 9.47
N ASP A 14 -0.63 -10.38 9.20
CA ASP A 14 0.81 -10.44 8.94
C ASP A 14 1.14 -10.83 7.49
N THR A 15 0.17 -11.29 6.69
CA THR A 15 0.38 -11.63 5.27
C THR A 15 -0.44 -10.77 4.32
N ILE A 16 0.02 -10.67 3.08
CA ILE A 16 -0.70 -9.95 2.00
C ILE A 16 -2.12 -10.51 1.81
N GLY A 17 -2.26 -11.84 1.85
CA GLY A 17 -3.54 -12.52 1.71
C GLY A 17 -4.50 -12.17 2.83
N LYS A 18 -4.04 -12.19 4.09
CA LYS A 18 -4.88 -11.84 5.24
C LYS A 18 -5.28 -10.36 5.20
N SER A 19 -4.34 -9.49 4.83
CA SER A 19 -4.62 -8.07 4.65
C SER A 19 -5.70 -7.81 3.60
N LEU A 20 -5.64 -8.52 2.45
CA LEU A 20 -6.69 -8.48 1.43
C LEU A 20 -8.02 -9.07 1.91
N ALA A 21 -8.00 -10.16 2.67
CA ALA A 21 -9.19 -10.80 3.21
C ALA A 21 -9.91 -9.93 4.25
N MET A 22 -9.15 -9.15 5.02
CA MET A 22 -9.66 -8.14 5.93
C MET A 22 -10.05 -6.83 5.22
N GLY A 23 -9.78 -6.73 3.92
CA GLY A 23 -10.09 -5.55 3.11
C GLY A 23 -9.17 -4.35 3.37
N GLU A 24 -8.01 -4.52 4.00
CA GLU A 24 -7.14 -3.39 4.30
C GLU A 24 -6.55 -2.74 3.05
N GLU A 25 -6.45 -1.41 3.10
CA GLU A 25 -5.81 -0.62 2.05
C GLU A 25 -4.47 -0.10 2.57
N HIS A 26 -3.44 -0.19 1.73
CA HIS A 26 -2.09 0.20 2.12
C HIS A 26 -1.67 1.44 1.34
N GLU A 27 -1.17 2.46 2.04
CA GLU A 27 -0.52 3.64 1.45
C GLU A 27 0.98 3.58 1.72
N ILE A 28 1.78 3.64 0.66
CA ILE A 28 3.23 3.72 0.74
C ILE A 28 3.68 5.17 0.59
N HIS A 29 4.64 5.60 1.40
CA HIS A 29 5.17 6.96 1.34
C HIS A 29 6.69 6.99 1.42
N CYS A 30 7.29 7.92 0.68
CA CYS A 30 8.72 8.13 0.67
C CYS A 30 9.16 8.92 1.91
N LEU A 31 10.10 8.38 2.70
CA LEU A 31 10.65 9.05 3.88
C LEU A 31 11.86 9.94 3.56
N ASN A 32 12.15 10.20 2.27
CA ASN A 32 13.12 11.23 1.92
C ASN A 32 12.58 12.61 2.32
N ASN A 33 13.37 13.34 3.13
CA ASN A 33 13.04 14.70 3.53
C ASN A 33 12.77 15.58 2.30
N GLY A 34 11.63 16.26 2.31
CA GLY A 34 11.15 17.13 1.23
C GLY A 34 10.57 16.41 0.01
N CYS A 35 10.47 15.07 -0.03
CA CYS A 35 9.85 14.38 -1.17
C CYS A 35 8.31 14.32 -1.06
N HIS A 36 7.81 13.93 0.13
CA HIS A 36 6.38 13.79 0.44
C HIS A 36 5.56 12.99 -0.57
N HIS A 37 6.20 12.15 -1.39
CA HIS A 37 5.51 11.35 -2.38
C HIS A 37 4.83 10.17 -1.71
N THR A 38 3.52 10.05 -1.92
CA THR A 38 2.69 8.94 -1.46
C THR A 38 2.01 8.27 -2.65
N ALA A 39 1.72 6.98 -2.50
CA ALA A 39 0.98 6.20 -3.47
C ALA A 39 0.16 5.11 -2.76
N ARG A 40 -0.97 4.72 -3.34
CA ARG A 40 -1.72 3.56 -2.85
C ARG A 40 -1.11 2.28 -3.41
N LEU A 41 -0.97 1.29 -2.55
CA LEU A 41 -0.39 0.01 -2.91
C LEU A 41 -1.46 -0.93 -3.45
N ASN A 42 -1.17 -1.49 -4.62
CA ASN A 42 -1.98 -2.55 -5.19
C ASN A 42 -1.60 -3.90 -4.57
N MET A 43 -2.27 -4.26 -3.47
CA MET A 43 -1.97 -5.48 -2.71
C MET A 43 -2.21 -6.77 -3.50
N VAL A 44 -3.17 -6.78 -4.44
CA VAL A 44 -3.40 -7.94 -5.32
C VAL A 44 -2.23 -8.13 -6.28
N ALA A 45 -1.78 -7.06 -6.93
CA ALA A 45 -0.63 -7.12 -7.83
C ALA A 45 0.66 -7.48 -7.07
N LEU A 46 0.82 -6.98 -5.83
CA LEU A 46 1.93 -7.38 -4.97
C LEU A 46 1.86 -8.87 -4.62
N GLY A 47 0.69 -9.38 -4.21
CA GLY A 47 0.48 -10.79 -3.92
C GLY A 47 0.77 -11.70 -5.11
N HIS A 48 0.41 -11.28 -6.33
CA HIS A 48 0.80 -12.00 -7.56
C HIS A 48 2.31 -11.98 -7.82
N ARG A 49 3.01 -10.92 -7.39
CA ARG A 49 4.45 -10.77 -7.62
C ARG A 49 5.31 -11.53 -6.62
N ILE A 50 4.95 -11.51 -5.34
CA ILE A 50 5.79 -12.06 -4.25
C ILE A 50 5.11 -13.13 -3.39
N GLY A 51 3.84 -13.45 -3.66
CA GLY A 51 3.05 -14.46 -2.96
C GLY A 51 2.07 -13.86 -1.94
N PHE A 52 0.90 -14.47 -1.81
CA PHE A 52 -0.13 -14.03 -0.85
C PHE A 52 0.19 -14.40 0.60
N GLU A 53 0.99 -15.45 0.82
CA GLU A 53 1.49 -15.83 2.15
C GLU A 53 2.72 -15.02 2.57
N HIS A 54 3.25 -14.17 1.69
CA HIS A 54 4.37 -13.31 2.05
C HIS A 54 3.92 -12.26 3.07
N SER A 55 4.84 -11.92 4.00
CA SER A 55 4.60 -10.88 4.99
C SER A 55 4.18 -9.56 4.34
N CYS A 56 3.19 -8.88 4.91
CA CYS A 56 2.76 -7.54 4.50
C CYS A 56 3.41 -6.40 5.30
N LEU A 57 4.32 -6.70 6.23
CA LEU A 57 4.99 -5.69 7.05
C LEU A 57 6.00 -4.87 6.23
N VAL A 58 6.15 -3.59 6.54
CA VAL A 58 7.01 -2.65 5.79
C VAL A 58 8.47 -3.11 5.71
N GLN A 59 8.96 -3.79 6.75
CA GLN A 59 10.32 -4.34 6.81
C GLN A 59 10.53 -5.44 5.75
N ASP A 60 9.49 -6.22 5.46
CA ASP A 60 9.56 -7.37 4.58
C ASP A 60 9.27 -7.00 3.12
N ILE A 61 8.34 -6.07 2.90
CA ILE A 61 7.97 -5.64 1.54
C ILE A 61 8.79 -4.44 1.03
N GLY A 62 9.43 -3.69 1.92
CA GLY A 62 10.02 -2.40 1.56
C GLY A 62 11.14 -2.47 0.53
N ARG A 63 11.87 -3.60 0.48
CA ARG A 63 12.89 -3.86 -0.53
C ARG A 63 12.37 -3.93 -1.97
N PHE A 64 11.06 -4.13 -2.17
CA PHE A 64 10.46 -4.22 -3.50
C PHE A 64 10.07 -2.87 -4.09
N PHE A 65 10.21 -1.79 -3.32
CA PHE A 65 9.78 -0.45 -3.70
C PHE A 65 10.95 0.53 -3.72
N TYR A 66 10.83 1.52 -4.60
CA TYR A 66 11.69 2.69 -4.64
C TYR A 66 10.82 3.91 -4.96
N CYS A 67 11.32 5.11 -4.64
CA CYS A 67 10.61 6.34 -4.97
C CYS A 67 11.06 6.83 -6.36
N PRO A 68 10.18 6.87 -7.37
CA PRO A 68 10.56 7.29 -8.72
C PRO A 68 11.09 8.73 -8.74
N ARG A 69 10.42 9.65 -8.02
CA ARG A 69 10.86 11.05 -7.91
C ARG A 69 12.25 11.21 -7.31
N CYS A 70 12.59 10.40 -6.31
CA CYS A 70 13.92 10.46 -5.70
C CYS A 70 14.99 9.89 -6.62
N ARG A 71 14.68 8.77 -7.30
CA ARG A 71 15.59 8.13 -8.24
C ARG A 71 15.87 9.03 -9.45
N GLU A 72 14.85 9.66 -10.01
CA GLU A 72 14.99 10.64 -11.09
C GLU A 72 15.82 11.85 -10.66
N ALA A 73 15.70 12.29 -9.40
CA ALA A 73 16.50 13.36 -8.83
C ALA A 73 17.92 12.93 -8.38
N GLY A 74 18.36 11.70 -8.70
CA GLY A 74 19.67 11.17 -8.30
C GLY A 74 19.86 10.98 -6.80
N ARG A 75 18.77 10.98 -6.02
CA ARG A 75 18.80 10.73 -4.58
C ARG A 75 18.81 9.22 -4.32
N PRO A 76 19.47 8.76 -3.24
CA PRO A 76 19.42 7.35 -2.88
C PRO A 76 17.98 6.92 -2.58
N ASP A 77 17.69 5.68 -2.92
CA ASP A 77 16.46 5.01 -2.50
C ASP A 77 16.53 4.87 -0.96
N LYS A 78 15.79 5.72 -0.25
CA LYS A 78 15.69 5.67 1.22
C LYS A 78 14.52 4.79 1.64
N ARG A 79 14.44 4.57 2.97
CA ARG A 79 13.36 3.83 3.63
C ARG A 79 12.00 4.34 3.18
N ILE A 80 11.11 3.40 2.92
CA ILE A 80 9.69 3.67 2.70
C ILE A 80 8.95 3.57 4.04
N GLY A 81 7.87 4.31 4.17
CA GLY A 81 6.88 4.11 5.23
C GLY A 81 5.60 3.52 4.65
N LEU A 82 4.82 2.87 5.51
CA LEU A 82 3.58 2.21 5.16
C LEU A 82 2.51 2.64 6.17
N THR A 83 1.37 3.09 5.66
CA THR A 83 0.18 3.38 6.46
C THR A 83 -0.89 2.37 6.08
N CYS A 84 -1.31 1.57 7.05
CA CYS A 84 -2.44 0.66 6.90
C CYS A 84 -3.72 1.44 7.17
N HIS A 85 -4.64 1.40 6.21
CA HIS A 85 -5.97 1.95 6.32
C HIS A 85 -6.97 0.79 6.49
N PRO A 86 -7.52 0.60 7.70
CA PRO A 86 -8.57 -0.37 7.90
C PRO A 86 -9.78 0.03 7.07
N LEU A 87 -10.49 -0.97 6.57
CA LEU A 87 -11.63 -0.76 5.70
C LEU A 87 -12.78 -0.13 6.50
N THR A 88 -13.21 1.07 6.11
CA THR A 88 -14.47 1.67 6.59
C THR A 88 -15.66 1.34 5.69
N ALA A 89 -15.40 0.85 4.47
CA ALA A 89 -16.39 0.41 3.50
C ALA A 89 -16.63 -1.11 3.58
N GLN A 90 -17.58 -1.65 2.81
CA GLN A 90 -17.87 -3.09 2.80
C GLN A 90 -16.82 -3.91 2.03
N HIS A 91 -16.12 -3.30 1.07
CA HIS A 91 -15.03 -3.91 0.31
C HIS A 91 -13.95 -2.87 -0.01
N SER A 92 -12.72 -3.33 -0.27
CA SER A 92 -11.66 -2.45 -0.79
C SER A 92 -12.03 -2.02 -2.19
N GLU A 93 -12.16 -0.71 -2.39
CA GLU A 93 -12.32 -0.15 -3.73
C GLU A 93 -10.91 -0.07 -4.30
N TRP A 94 -10.65 -0.96 -5.27
CA TRP A 94 -9.41 -1.03 -6.03
C TRP A 94 -8.75 0.35 -6.20
N PRO A 95 -7.45 0.50 -5.90
CA PRO A 95 -6.90 1.78 -5.50
C PRO A 95 -6.99 2.89 -6.56
N ARG A 96 -7.28 2.58 -7.83
CA ARG A 96 -7.33 3.59 -8.90
C ARG A 96 -8.47 4.61 -8.73
N GLU A 97 -9.70 4.18 -8.46
CA GLU A 97 -10.83 5.13 -8.40
C GLU A 97 -10.75 6.02 -7.17
N ARG A 98 -10.48 5.46 -5.99
CA ARG A 98 -10.23 6.24 -4.78
C ARG A 98 -9.01 7.15 -4.89
N GLN A 99 -7.92 6.68 -5.52
CA GLN A 99 -6.75 7.53 -5.76
C GLN A 99 -7.11 8.71 -6.68
N LEU A 100 -7.84 8.46 -7.78
CA LEU A 100 -8.30 9.53 -8.68
C LEU A 100 -9.23 10.51 -7.96
N LEU A 101 -10.16 10.03 -7.12
CA LEU A 101 -11.04 10.88 -6.32
C LEU A 101 -10.25 11.73 -5.31
N ARG A 102 -9.23 11.16 -4.66
CA ARG A 102 -8.36 11.89 -3.74
C ARG A 102 -7.47 12.90 -4.46
N GLU A 103 -6.92 12.55 -5.61
CA GLU A 103 -6.17 13.50 -6.44
C GLU A 103 -7.06 14.66 -6.88
N LYS A 104 -8.33 14.40 -7.24
CA LYS A 104 -9.31 15.45 -7.52
C LYS A 104 -9.63 16.29 -6.29
N SER A 105 -9.81 15.69 -5.11
CA SER A 105 -10.15 16.43 -3.89
C SER A 105 -8.99 17.26 -3.33
N ILE A 106 -7.75 16.75 -3.41
CA ILE A 106 -6.53 17.51 -3.07
C ILE A 106 -6.40 18.72 -3.99
N ARG A 107 -6.64 18.56 -5.30
CA ARG A 107 -6.59 19.66 -6.28
C ARG A 107 -7.73 20.67 -6.11
N ALA A 108 -8.86 20.26 -5.54
CA ALA A 108 -10.04 21.10 -5.35
C ALA A 108 -10.01 21.92 -4.04
N ARG A 109 -8.98 21.73 -3.19
CA ARG A 109 -8.85 22.45 -1.93
C ARG A 109 -8.19 23.81 -2.20
N PRO A 110 -8.91 24.95 -2.08
CA PRO A 110 -8.30 26.27 -2.24
C PRO A 110 -7.27 26.49 -1.12
N GLU A 111 -6.18 27.18 -1.46
CA GLU A 111 -5.08 27.54 -0.56
C GLU A 111 -5.55 28.43 0.61
#